data_AF-A0A7X7ZLS2-F1
#
_entry.id   AF-A0A7X7ZLS2-F1
#
_cell.length_a   1.000
_cell.length_b   1.000
_cell.length_c   1.000
_cell.angle_alpha   90.00
_cell.angle_beta   90.00
_cell.angle_gamma   90.00
#
_symmetry.space_group_name_H-M   'P 1'
#
loop_
_entity.id
_entity.type
_entity.pdbx_description
1 polymer ?
#
loop_
_entity_poly.entity_id
_entity_poly.type
_entity_poly.pdbx_seq_one_letter_code
_entity_poly.pdbx_strand_id
1 'polypeptide(L)'
;MKCQHSWKEVGRLSEQINTDLYSSLPSSKLLRSLWNGKIHIIQICNKCFNLQYKSLGSSWKPFTQDIAKKFIGNRNDNLMLSLVIPLIAEGHFIQEWPPTIELKHDIRKRLHCEDGPAVNWPNHITRYYWHGINIPSHWIINKDKINIQEFLNERNTERRKALFEILGNERVLRMLNATLIDDTKNPENFPKLYEAFDPVLMTFRMVQVKEPGTGDIYCHFVSNNCKTAKEAVASLWNLRTSEFHPENLKV
;
A
#
# COMPACT_ATOMS: atom_id res chain seq x y z
N MET A 1 26.15 -26.39 -15.67
CA MET A 1 25.59 -27.73 -15.35
C MET A 1 24.08 -27.72 -15.54
N LYS A 2 23.48 -28.73 -16.19
CA LYS A 2 22.01 -28.85 -16.28
C LYS A 2 21.48 -29.19 -14.88
N CYS A 3 20.61 -28.34 -14.32
CA CYS A 3 19.97 -28.61 -13.03
C CYS A 3 19.08 -29.85 -13.11
N GLN A 4 19.25 -30.80 -12.18
CA GLN A 4 18.30 -31.90 -11.95
C GLN A 4 17.12 -31.39 -11.13
N HIS A 5 16.24 -30.63 -11.78
CA HIS A 5 15.18 -29.85 -11.14
C HIS A 5 14.38 -30.62 -10.07
N SER A 6 14.03 -29.93 -8.98
CA SER A 6 13.11 -30.41 -7.94
C SER A 6 12.06 -29.32 -7.71
N TRP A 7 10.84 -29.57 -8.16
CA TRP A 7 9.82 -28.52 -8.27
C TRP A 7 8.89 -28.47 -7.06
N LYS A 8 8.53 -27.25 -6.62
CA LYS A 8 7.56 -26.99 -5.56
C LYS A 8 6.56 -25.92 -6.02
N GLU A 9 5.27 -26.22 -5.95
CA GLU A 9 4.20 -25.22 -6.20
C GLU A 9 4.29 -24.11 -5.15
N VAL A 10 4.33 -22.86 -5.61
CA VAL A 10 4.49 -21.67 -4.77
C VAL A 10 3.28 -20.74 -4.84
N GLY A 11 2.40 -20.90 -5.82
CA GLY A 11 1.16 -20.14 -5.85
C GLY A 11 0.41 -20.25 -7.16
N ARG A 12 -0.70 -19.51 -7.22
CA ARG A 12 -1.60 -19.45 -8.36
C ARG A 12 -1.86 -17.99 -8.69
N LEU A 13 -1.77 -17.64 -9.97
CA LEU A 13 -2.05 -16.29 -10.48
C LEU A 13 -3.16 -16.35 -11.50
N SER A 14 -4.11 -15.42 -11.43
CA SER A 14 -5.01 -15.15 -12.54
C SER A 14 -4.40 -14.08 -13.44
N GLU A 15 -4.50 -14.23 -14.76
CA GLU A 15 -4.29 -13.09 -15.67
C GLU A 15 -5.34 -12.01 -15.35
N GLN A 16 -4.90 -10.75 -15.20
CA GLN A 16 -5.83 -9.63 -15.01
C GLN A 16 -6.57 -9.34 -16.32
N ILE A 17 -7.86 -9.02 -16.20
CA ILE A 17 -8.61 -8.33 -17.24
C ILE A 17 -8.07 -6.90 -17.26
N ASN A 18 -7.63 -6.43 -18.42
CA ASN A 18 -7.28 -5.02 -18.60
C ASN A 18 -8.57 -4.18 -18.44
N THR A 19 -8.75 -3.54 -17.28
CA THR A 19 -9.95 -2.76 -16.95
C THR A 19 -10.07 -1.48 -17.80
N ASP A 20 -9.00 -1.07 -18.47
CA ASP A 20 -9.00 0.12 -19.34
C ASP A 20 -9.74 -0.12 -20.67
N LEU A 21 -9.96 -1.39 -21.06
CA LEU A 21 -10.80 -1.78 -22.21
C LEU A 21 -12.27 -2.03 -21.84
N TYR A 22 -12.62 -1.93 -20.56
CA TYR A 22 -13.95 -2.30 -20.05
C TYR A 22 -15.03 -1.25 -20.41
N SER A 23 -14.61 0.00 -20.60
CA SER A 23 -15.50 1.13 -20.91
C SER A 23 -15.94 1.23 -22.38
N SER A 24 -15.35 0.43 -23.27
CA SER A 24 -15.56 0.55 -24.73
C SER A 24 -16.25 -0.63 -25.40
N LEU A 25 -16.79 -1.61 -24.66
CA LEU A 25 -17.35 -2.85 -25.27
C LEU A 25 -18.87 -3.00 -25.09
N PRO A 26 -19.63 -3.42 -26.13
CA PRO A 26 -21.06 -3.09 -26.24
C PRO A 26 -22.02 -4.15 -25.69
N SER A 27 -21.57 -5.28 -25.13
CA SER A 27 -22.51 -6.29 -24.60
C SER A 27 -21.95 -7.28 -23.57
N SER A 28 -22.81 -7.66 -22.63
CA SER A 28 -22.58 -8.65 -21.56
C SER A 28 -22.30 -10.08 -22.04
N LYS A 29 -22.60 -10.39 -23.31
CA LYS A 29 -22.37 -11.72 -23.91
C LYS A 29 -20.92 -11.90 -24.38
N LEU A 30 -20.29 -10.87 -24.94
CA LEU A 30 -18.86 -10.87 -25.25
C LEU A 30 -18.00 -10.86 -23.98
N LEU A 31 -18.44 -10.14 -22.95
CA LEU A 31 -17.83 -10.09 -21.61
C LEU A 31 -17.69 -11.49 -20.98
N ARG A 32 -18.66 -12.40 -21.16
CA ARG A 32 -18.56 -13.79 -20.68
C ARG A 32 -17.57 -14.66 -21.48
N SER A 33 -17.33 -14.36 -22.76
CA SER A 33 -16.32 -15.05 -23.57
C SER A 33 -14.89 -14.55 -23.32
N LEU A 34 -14.77 -13.27 -22.91
CA LEU A 34 -13.53 -12.63 -22.46
C LEU A 34 -13.20 -12.96 -20.99
N TRP A 35 -14.18 -13.49 -20.24
CA TRP A 35 -14.05 -14.12 -18.92
C TRP A 35 -13.32 -15.47 -18.98
N ASN A 36 -12.21 -15.53 -19.71
CA ASN A 36 -11.26 -16.64 -19.67
C ASN A 36 -10.06 -16.22 -18.81
N GLY A 37 -10.31 -15.87 -17.55
CA GLY A 37 -9.24 -15.67 -16.58
C GLY A 37 -8.52 -17.00 -16.36
N LYS A 38 -7.51 -17.29 -17.19
CA LYS A 38 -6.70 -18.50 -17.05
C LYS A 38 -5.96 -18.42 -15.72
N ILE A 39 -6.26 -19.37 -14.84
CA ILE A 39 -5.49 -19.57 -13.62
C ILE A 39 -4.20 -20.28 -14.02
N HIS A 40 -3.09 -19.63 -13.69
CA HIS A 40 -1.76 -20.16 -13.87
C HIS A 40 -1.22 -20.65 -12.54
N ILE A 41 -0.82 -21.92 -12.51
CA ILE A 41 -0.12 -22.53 -11.39
C ILE A 41 1.36 -22.24 -11.60
N ILE A 42 2.05 -21.76 -10.56
CA ILE A 42 3.47 -21.43 -10.59
C ILE A 42 4.21 -22.35 -9.63
N GLN A 43 5.32 -22.89 -10.10
CA GLN A 43 6.25 -23.64 -9.27
C GLN A 43 7.69 -23.18 -9.49
N ILE A 44 8.47 -23.30 -8.43
CA ILE A 44 9.89 -22.96 -8.40
C ILE A 44 10.72 -24.25 -8.27
N CYS A 45 11.89 -24.26 -8.90
CA CYS A 45 12.87 -25.31 -8.65
C CYS A 45 13.64 -25.00 -7.35
N ASN A 46 13.63 -25.90 -6.39
CA ASN A 46 14.36 -25.76 -5.11
C ASN A 46 15.89 -25.83 -5.25
N LYS A 47 16.42 -26.09 -6.45
CA LYS A 47 17.86 -26.23 -6.71
C LYS A 47 18.45 -25.11 -7.56
N CYS A 48 17.73 -24.64 -8.57
CA CYS A 48 18.21 -23.60 -9.50
C CYS A 48 17.28 -22.39 -9.60
N PHE A 49 16.18 -22.38 -8.85
CA PHE A 49 15.25 -21.24 -8.71
C PHE A 49 14.60 -20.75 -9.99
N ASN A 50 14.79 -21.48 -11.10
CA ASN A 50 13.97 -21.32 -12.28
C ASN A 50 12.50 -21.48 -11.88
N LEU A 51 11.68 -20.56 -12.39
CA LEU A 51 10.24 -20.61 -12.27
C LEU A 51 9.65 -21.19 -13.55
N GLN A 52 8.57 -21.91 -13.38
CA GLN A 52 7.73 -22.32 -14.48
C GLN A 52 6.28 -22.20 -14.10
N TYR A 53 5.44 -22.04 -15.11
CA TYR A 53 4.00 -21.93 -14.96
C TYR A 53 3.27 -22.85 -15.91
N LYS A 54 2.02 -23.16 -15.58
CA LYS A 54 1.09 -23.81 -16.50
C LYS A 54 -0.31 -23.29 -16.26
N SER A 55 -1.13 -23.27 -17.30
CA SER A 55 -2.58 -23.23 -17.14
C SER A 55 -3.10 -24.62 -16.77
N LEU A 56 -4.30 -24.69 -16.17
CA LEU A 56 -4.94 -25.96 -15.84
C LEU A 56 -5.04 -26.86 -17.09
N GLY A 57 -4.57 -28.11 -17.00
CA GLY A 57 -4.56 -29.06 -18.13
C GLY A 57 -3.45 -28.87 -19.17
N SER A 58 -2.54 -27.91 -18.99
CA SER A 58 -1.41 -27.66 -19.93
C SER A 58 -0.05 -28.12 -19.39
N SER A 59 0.94 -28.22 -20.28
CA SER A 59 2.33 -28.51 -19.92
C SER A 59 3.02 -27.32 -19.26
N TRP A 60 4.03 -27.60 -18.44
CA TRP A 60 4.85 -26.58 -17.80
C TRP A 60 5.69 -25.81 -18.82
N LYS A 61 5.72 -24.49 -18.67
CA LYS A 61 6.50 -23.56 -19.51
C LYS A 61 7.38 -22.67 -18.64
N PRO A 62 8.57 -22.28 -19.10
CA PRO A 62 9.43 -21.33 -18.38
C PRO A 62 8.68 -20.04 -18.05
N PHE A 63 8.87 -19.53 -16.84
CA PHE A 63 8.35 -18.23 -16.42
C PHE A 63 9.32 -17.13 -16.84
N THR A 64 9.11 -16.57 -18.03
CA THR A 64 10.00 -15.58 -18.64
C THR A 64 9.66 -14.15 -18.23
N GLN A 65 10.52 -13.19 -18.59
CA GLN A 65 10.30 -11.76 -18.39
C GLN A 65 8.95 -11.29 -18.98
N ASP A 66 8.61 -11.70 -20.21
CA ASP A 66 7.35 -11.31 -20.85
C ASP A 66 6.12 -11.85 -20.13
N ILE A 67 6.26 -13.03 -19.53
CA ILE A 67 5.20 -13.62 -18.70
C ILE A 67 5.10 -12.86 -17.38
N ALA A 68 6.23 -12.59 -16.71
CA ALA A 68 6.26 -11.83 -15.46
C ALA A 68 5.61 -10.45 -15.60
N LYS A 69 5.88 -9.72 -16.70
CA LYS A 69 5.27 -8.43 -17.03
C LYS A 69 3.74 -8.46 -17.06
N LYS A 70 3.12 -9.60 -17.44
CA LYS A 70 1.65 -9.76 -17.44
C LYS A 70 1.04 -9.85 -16.05
N PHE A 71 1.85 -10.09 -15.02
CA PHE A 71 1.40 -10.23 -13.64
C PHE A 71 1.85 -9.08 -12.73
N ILE A 72 2.52 -8.06 -13.27
CA ILE A 72 2.88 -6.86 -12.51
C ILE A 72 1.60 -6.13 -12.11
N GLY A 73 1.49 -5.76 -10.83
CA GLY A 73 0.31 -5.11 -10.28
C GLY A 73 -0.81 -6.07 -9.85
N ASN A 74 -0.70 -7.38 -10.11
CA ASN A 74 -1.66 -8.34 -9.59
C ASN A 74 -1.50 -8.52 -8.08
N ARG A 75 -2.63 -8.53 -7.37
CA ARG A 75 -2.65 -8.96 -5.96
C ARG A 75 -2.20 -10.42 -5.90
N ASN A 76 -1.26 -10.70 -5.01
CA ASN A 76 -0.77 -12.05 -4.76
C ASN A 76 -0.60 -12.26 -3.26
N ASP A 77 -1.28 -13.27 -2.74
CA ASP A 77 -1.24 -13.61 -1.31
C ASP A 77 0.06 -14.35 -0.94
N ASN A 78 0.82 -14.83 -1.93
CA ASN A 78 2.15 -15.40 -1.72
C ASN A 78 3.23 -14.32 -1.78
N LEU A 79 3.80 -13.98 -0.62
CA LEU A 79 4.85 -12.98 -0.45
C LEU A 79 6.09 -13.26 -1.32
N MET A 80 6.48 -14.52 -1.51
CA MET A 80 7.64 -14.85 -2.34
C MET A 80 7.40 -14.47 -3.79
N LEU A 81 6.23 -14.82 -4.33
CA LEU A 81 5.88 -14.47 -5.70
C LEU A 81 5.69 -12.96 -5.89
N SER A 82 5.14 -12.25 -4.90
CA SER A 82 5.01 -10.78 -4.99
C SER A 82 6.36 -10.05 -5.02
N LEU A 83 7.41 -10.62 -4.43
CA LEU A 83 8.77 -10.10 -4.49
C LEU A 83 9.51 -10.52 -5.78
N VAL A 84 9.31 -11.76 -6.24
CA VAL A 84 10.08 -12.35 -7.34
C VAL A 84 9.57 -11.93 -8.73
N ILE A 85 8.26 -11.78 -8.91
CA ILE A 85 7.68 -11.43 -10.22
C ILE A 85 8.20 -10.08 -10.74
N PRO A 86 8.26 -8.99 -9.94
CA PRO A 86 8.87 -7.72 -10.36
C PRO A 86 10.31 -7.87 -10.85
N LEU A 87 11.13 -8.64 -10.14
CA LEU A 87 12.53 -8.87 -10.51
C LEU A 87 12.67 -9.51 -11.89
N ILE A 88 11.89 -10.55 -12.15
CA ILE A 88 11.93 -11.24 -13.44
C ILE A 88 11.40 -10.33 -14.56
N ALA A 89 10.40 -9.50 -14.27
CA ALA A 89 9.89 -8.50 -15.22
C ALA A 89 10.92 -7.41 -15.55
N GLU A 90 11.77 -7.06 -14.59
CA GLU A 90 12.92 -6.15 -14.72
C GLU A 90 14.16 -6.83 -15.35
N GLY A 91 14.14 -8.16 -15.51
CA GLY A 91 15.21 -8.93 -16.17
C GLY A 91 16.25 -9.52 -15.23
N HIS A 92 16.02 -9.49 -13.92
CA HIS A 92 16.91 -10.09 -12.94
C HIS A 92 16.77 -11.62 -12.89
N PHE A 93 17.91 -12.30 -12.72
CA PHE A 93 17.97 -13.73 -12.45
C PHE A 93 18.13 -13.97 -10.95
N ILE A 94 17.34 -14.90 -10.40
CA ILE A 94 17.45 -15.30 -9.00
C ILE A 94 18.32 -16.56 -8.99
N GLN A 95 19.61 -16.41 -8.68
CA GLN A 95 20.57 -17.51 -8.76
C GLN A 95 20.92 -18.13 -7.39
N GLU A 96 20.58 -17.47 -6.27
CA GLU A 96 21.01 -17.88 -4.93
C GLU A 96 19.81 -18.06 -3.98
N TRP A 97 19.78 -19.20 -3.28
CA TRP A 97 18.79 -19.60 -2.27
C TRP A 97 19.44 -20.51 -1.21
N PRO A 98 18.97 -20.53 0.06
CA PRO A 98 17.86 -19.75 0.58
C PRO A 98 18.24 -18.28 0.66
N PRO A 99 17.39 -17.37 0.17
CA PRO A 99 17.53 -16.00 0.54
C PRO A 99 17.26 -15.96 2.04
N THR A 100 18.25 -15.58 2.83
CA THR A 100 17.97 -15.06 4.16
C THR A 100 17.16 -13.78 3.92
N ILE A 101 15.85 -13.92 3.88
CA ILE A 101 14.94 -12.78 3.78
C ILE A 101 14.67 -12.37 5.21
N GLU A 102 15.25 -11.25 5.61
CA GLU A 102 14.93 -10.64 6.89
C GLU A 102 13.61 -9.90 6.71
N LEU A 103 12.60 -10.34 7.47
CA LEU A 103 11.29 -9.74 7.51
C LEU A 103 11.06 -9.11 8.88
N LYS A 104 10.84 -7.80 8.90
CA LYS A 104 10.42 -7.08 10.11
C LYS A 104 8.92 -6.83 10.06
N HIS A 105 8.29 -6.97 11.22
CA HIS A 105 6.84 -6.84 11.36
C HIS A 105 6.49 -5.98 12.57
N ASP A 106 5.30 -5.36 12.53
CA ASP A 106 4.69 -4.76 13.70
C ASP A 106 4.03 -5.82 14.61
N ILE A 107 3.49 -5.38 15.75
CA ILE A 107 2.77 -6.24 16.70
C ILE A 107 1.56 -6.97 16.10
N ARG A 108 1.02 -6.47 14.99
CA ARG A 108 -0.11 -7.06 14.26
C ARG A 108 0.36 -8.00 13.14
N LYS A 109 1.66 -8.34 13.09
CA LYS A 109 2.30 -9.19 12.07
C LYS A 109 2.20 -8.63 10.65
N ARG A 110 2.12 -7.31 10.50
CA ARG A 110 2.18 -6.64 9.19
C ARG A 110 3.62 -6.22 8.90
N LEU A 111 4.06 -6.25 7.64
CA LEU A 111 5.39 -5.77 7.27
C LEU A 111 5.57 -4.32 7.72
N HIS A 112 6.58 -4.06 8.54
CA HIS A 112 6.81 -2.74 9.11
C HIS A 112 8.23 -2.65 9.69
N CYS A 113 8.86 -1.48 9.51
CA CYS A 113 10.15 -1.16 10.12
C CYS A 113 10.34 0.36 10.15
N GLU A 114 10.60 0.92 11.33
CA GLU A 114 10.77 2.38 11.50
C GLU A 114 12.18 2.88 11.22
N ASP A 115 13.19 2.00 11.30
CA ASP A 115 14.61 2.33 11.26
C ASP A 115 15.35 1.75 10.04
N GLY A 116 14.61 1.16 9.09
CA GLY A 116 15.21 0.46 7.98
C GLY A 116 14.20 -0.26 7.10
N PRO A 117 14.65 -1.20 6.24
CA PRO A 117 13.76 -1.97 5.40
C PRO A 117 12.98 -3.01 6.20
N ALA A 118 11.71 -3.18 5.84
CA ALA A 118 10.87 -4.25 6.36
C ALA A 118 11.11 -5.58 5.64
N VAL A 119 11.59 -5.53 4.40
CA VAL A 119 12.02 -6.70 3.63
C VAL A 119 13.44 -6.44 3.16
N ASN A 120 14.37 -7.26 3.65
CA ASN A 120 15.74 -7.25 3.19
C ASN A 120 16.10 -8.61 2.62
N TRP A 121 16.36 -8.63 1.32
CA TRP A 121 16.98 -9.74 0.62
C TRP A 121 18.36 -9.26 0.15
N PRO A 122 19.44 -9.66 0.86
CA PRO A 122 20.81 -9.23 0.56
C PRO A 122 21.13 -9.37 -0.93
N ASN A 123 21.74 -8.33 -1.52
CA ASN A 123 22.15 -8.28 -2.94
C ASN A 123 21.03 -8.31 -3.99
N HIS A 124 19.76 -8.31 -3.59
CA HIS A 124 18.64 -8.46 -4.53
C HIS A 124 17.56 -7.39 -4.34
N ILE A 125 16.93 -7.33 -3.16
CA ILE A 125 15.80 -6.43 -2.92
C ILE A 125 15.85 -5.86 -1.52
N THR A 126 15.59 -4.56 -1.46
CA THR A 126 15.25 -3.88 -0.22
C THR A 126 13.90 -3.19 -0.41
N ARG A 127 12.91 -3.48 0.45
CA ARG A 127 11.60 -2.81 0.44
C ARG A 127 11.26 -2.28 1.82
N TYR A 128 10.61 -1.12 1.81
CA TYR A 128 10.20 -0.39 2.99
C TYR A 128 8.68 -0.48 3.12
N TYR A 129 8.23 -0.75 4.34
CA TYR A 129 6.82 -0.86 4.66
C TYR A 129 6.53 -0.15 5.98
N TRP A 130 5.36 0.47 6.05
CA TRP A 130 4.80 1.03 7.25
C TRP A 130 3.41 0.42 7.47
N HIS A 131 3.26 -0.39 8.52
CA HIS A 131 1.98 -1.03 8.85
C HIS A 131 1.34 -1.83 7.69
N GLY A 132 2.18 -2.47 6.87
CA GLY A 132 1.79 -3.23 5.68
C GLY A 132 1.66 -2.41 4.40
N ILE A 133 1.80 -1.08 4.45
CA ILE A 133 1.78 -0.19 3.29
C ILE A 133 3.19 -0.05 2.73
N ASN A 134 3.38 -0.30 1.43
CA ASN A 134 4.67 -0.08 0.78
C ASN A 134 4.95 1.42 0.62
N ILE A 135 6.12 1.86 1.06
CA ILE A 135 6.53 3.26 1.08
C ILE A 135 7.90 3.47 0.40
N PRO A 136 8.21 4.70 -0.06
CA PRO A 136 9.55 5.07 -0.50
C PRO A 136 10.60 4.91 0.62
N SER A 137 11.80 4.51 0.25
CA SER A 137 12.90 4.28 1.20
C SER A 137 13.36 5.55 1.91
N HIS A 138 13.34 6.69 1.22
CA HIS A 138 13.79 7.96 1.77
C HIS A 138 12.84 8.50 2.85
N TRP A 139 11.61 7.99 2.94
CA TRP A 139 10.70 8.31 4.04
C TRP A 139 11.24 7.83 5.38
N ILE A 140 12.01 6.75 5.38
CA ILE A 140 12.61 6.18 6.59
C ILE A 140 14.04 6.70 6.75
N ILE A 141 14.88 6.56 5.71
CA ILE A 141 16.32 6.85 5.80
C ILE A 141 16.61 8.36 5.89
N ASN A 142 15.83 9.18 5.20
CA ASN A 142 16.08 10.62 5.05
C ASN A 142 14.86 11.44 5.50
N LYS A 143 14.15 10.99 6.55
CA LYS A 143 12.90 11.61 6.99
C LYS A 143 13.01 13.10 7.26
N ASP A 144 14.17 13.57 7.74
CA ASP A 144 14.43 14.99 8.03
C ASP A 144 14.53 15.88 6.78
N LYS A 145 14.74 15.29 5.60
CA LYS A 145 14.84 16.00 4.32
C LYS A 145 13.51 16.10 3.57
N ILE A 146 12.47 15.41 4.03
CA ILE A 146 11.16 15.45 3.40
C ILE A 146 10.56 16.86 3.57
N ASN A 147 10.18 17.45 2.44
CA ASN A 147 9.51 18.74 2.39
C ASN A 147 7.98 18.57 2.38
N ILE A 148 7.25 19.68 2.53
CA ILE A 148 5.80 19.61 2.62
C ILE A 148 5.12 19.26 1.30
N GLN A 149 5.75 19.62 0.17
CA GLN A 149 5.20 19.35 -1.15
C GLN A 149 5.11 17.85 -1.42
N GLU A 150 6.03 17.05 -0.90
CA GLU A 150 5.92 15.59 -0.99
C GLU A 150 4.68 15.04 -0.26
N PHE A 151 4.39 15.56 0.92
CA PHE A 151 3.18 15.20 1.67
C PHE A 151 1.89 15.59 0.94
N LEU A 152 1.84 16.80 0.38
CA LEU A 152 0.66 17.29 -0.34
C LEU A 152 0.44 16.57 -1.68
N ASN A 153 1.51 16.17 -2.36
CA ASN A 153 1.45 15.51 -3.66
C ASN A 153 1.19 14.00 -3.59
N GLU A 154 1.38 13.35 -2.43
CA GLU A 154 1.10 11.92 -2.28
C GLU A 154 -0.41 11.66 -2.40
N ARG A 155 -0.86 11.08 -3.53
CA ARG A 155 -2.29 10.89 -3.83
C ARG A 155 -2.91 9.71 -3.10
N ASN A 156 -2.12 8.71 -2.74
CA ASN A 156 -2.63 7.54 -2.03
C ASN A 156 -2.86 7.89 -0.56
N THR A 157 -4.11 7.79 -0.10
CA THR A 157 -4.51 8.18 1.26
C THR A 157 -3.79 7.37 2.34
N GLU A 158 -3.59 6.07 2.13
CA GLU A 158 -2.90 5.20 3.10
C GLU A 158 -1.40 5.49 3.17
N ARG A 159 -0.77 5.78 2.02
CA ARG A 159 0.64 6.24 1.99
C ARG A 159 0.78 7.62 2.62
N ARG A 160 -0.17 8.52 2.40
CA ARG A 160 -0.15 9.85 3.04
C ARG A 160 -0.30 9.77 4.56
N LYS A 161 -1.16 8.86 5.06
CA LYS A 161 -1.25 8.55 6.51
C LYS A 161 0.07 8.04 7.05
N ALA A 162 0.67 7.05 6.39
CA ALA A 162 1.98 6.54 6.77
C ALA A 162 3.04 7.66 6.81
N LEU A 163 3.07 8.54 5.81
CA LEU A 163 3.98 9.69 5.80
C LEU A 163 3.72 10.66 6.96
N PHE A 164 2.45 10.90 7.29
CA PHE A 164 2.06 11.73 8.43
C PHE A 164 2.61 11.18 9.75
N GLU A 165 2.44 9.88 9.99
CA GLU A 165 2.94 9.19 11.18
C GLU A 165 4.48 9.21 11.24
N ILE A 166 5.15 8.90 10.12
CA ILE A 166 6.61 8.88 9.99
C ILE A 166 7.22 10.26 10.31
N LEU A 167 6.60 11.33 9.82
CA LEU A 167 7.06 12.70 10.05
C LEU A 167 6.73 13.22 11.44
N GLY A 168 5.66 12.70 12.03
CA GLY A 168 5.11 13.15 13.30
C GLY A 168 4.20 14.37 13.16
N ASN A 169 3.12 14.36 13.94
CA ASN A 169 2.05 15.35 13.92
C ASN A 169 2.53 16.80 13.96
N GLU A 170 3.35 17.13 14.96
CA GLU A 170 3.78 18.52 15.19
C GLU A 170 4.61 19.06 14.04
N ARG A 171 5.46 18.21 13.46
CA ARG A 171 6.30 18.58 12.32
C ARG A 171 5.44 18.86 11.11
N VAL A 172 4.48 17.99 10.78
CA VAL A 172 3.61 18.20 9.62
C VAL A 172 2.75 19.45 9.78
N LEU A 173 2.12 19.63 10.94
CA LEU A 173 1.29 20.82 11.21
C LEU A 173 2.11 22.12 11.11
N ARG A 174 3.36 22.11 11.59
CA ARG A 174 4.27 23.25 11.45
C ARG A 174 4.67 23.49 10.00
N MET A 175 5.02 22.43 9.26
CA MET A 175 5.37 22.53 7.84
C MET A 175 4.22 23.07 6.98
N LEU A 176 2.98 22.83 7.41
CA LEU A 176 1.76 23.33 6.78
C LEU A 176 1.37 24.74 7.19
N ASN A 177 2.04 25.34 8.19
CA ASN A 177 1.56 26.53 8.89
C ASN A 177 0.06 26.40 9.28
N ALA A 178 -0.32 25.20 9.74
CA ALA A 178 -1.71 24.89 10.01
C ALA A 178 -2.22 25.64 11.25
N THR A 179 -3.39 26.26 11.11
CA THR A 179 -4.11 26.95 12.18
C THR A 179 -5.14 26.02 12.78
N LEU A 180 -5.15 25.87 14.11
CA LEU A 180 -6.18 25.12 14.83
C LEU A 180 -7.49 25.94 14.82
N ILE A 181 -8.55 25.39 14.24
CA ILE A 181 -9.84 26.08 14.07
C ILE A 181 -10.95 25.54 14.96
N ASP A 182 -10.83 24.29 15.44
CA ASP A 182 -11.70 23.75 16.48
C ASP A 182 -10.92 22.79 17.39
N ASP A 183 -10.83 23.17 18.66
CA ASP A 183 -10.25 22.38 19.74
C ASP A 183 -11.40 21.88 20.61
N THR A 184 -11.50 20.57 20.82
CA THR A 184 -12.59 19.98 21.61
C THR A 184 -12.33 20.21 23.11
N LYS A 185 -12.43 21.48 23.53
CA LYS A 185 -12.36 22.02 24.89
C LYS A 185 -11.05 21.76 25.68
N ASN A 186 -10.12 20.93 25.21
CA ASN A 186 -8.87 20.62 25.89
C ASN A 186 -7.77 20.22 24.88
N PRO A 187 -6.53 20.74 25.01
CA PRO A 187 -5.38 20.32 24.21
C PRO A 187 -5.11 18.82 24.16
N GLU A 188 -5.51 18.03 25.16
CA GLU A 188 -5.33 16.57 25.14
C GLU A 188 -6.47 15.81 24.43
N ASN A 189 -7.57 16.50 24.12
CA ASN A 189 -8.72 15.87 23.50
C ASN A 189 -8.59 15.81 21.97
N PHE A 190 -9.11 14.70 21.42
CA PHE A 190 -9.34 14.52 20.00
C PHE A 190 -10.86 14.37 19.78
N PRO A 191 -11.39 14.73 18.62
CA PRO A 191 -10.68 15.23 17.42
C PRO A 191 -10.30 16.72 17.49
N LYS A 192 -9.40 17.14 16.59
CA LYS A 192 -9.01 18.54 16.37
C LYS A 192 -9.11 18.91 14.90
N LEU A 193 -9.62 20.09 14.59
CA LEU A 193 -9.75 20.56 13.22
C LEU A 193 -8.71 21.64 12.93
N TYR A 194 -7.96 21.45 11.85
CA TYR A 194 -6.95 22.40 11.38
C TYR A 194 -7.30 22.92 9.99
N GLU A 195 -6.88 24.14 9.72
CA GLU A 195 -6.92 24.78 8.41
C GLU A 195 -5.50 25.15 7.98
N ALA A 196 -5.17 24.93 6.72
CA ALA A 196 -3.88 25.32 6.14
C ALA A 196 -4.09 25.89 4.74
N PHE A 197 -3.08 26.59 4.24
CA PHE A 197 -3.06 27.13 2.89
C PHE A 197 -1.84 26.61 2.14
N ASP A 198 -2.06 26.10 0.94
CA ASP A 198 -1.01 25.80 -0.03
C ASP A 198 -1.35 26.48 -1.37
N PRO A 199 -0.37 27.03 -2.11
CA PRO A 199 -0.64 27.71 -3.38
C PRO A 199 -1.34 26.85 -4.44
N VAL A 200 -1.20 25.53 -4.40
CA VAL A 200 -1.80 24.58 -5.35
C VAL A 200 -3.16 24.11 -4.86
N LEU A 201 -3.27 23.71 -3.59
CA LEU A 201 -4.52 23.21 -3.02
C LEU A 201 -5.48 24.32 -2.54
N MET A 202 -5.01 25.56 -2.55
CA MET A 202 -5.65 26.70 -1.88
C MET A 202 -5.86 26.42 -0.38
N THR A 203 -6.86 27.03 0.23
CA THR A 203 -7.25 26.70 1.62
C THR A 203 -7.77 25.27 1.67
N PHE A 204 -7.28 24.47 2.62
CA PHE A 204 -7.81 23.15 2.91
C PHE A 204 -7.92 22.89 4.40
N ARG A 205 -8.83 21.99 4.79
CA ARG A 205 -9.02 21.56 6.17
C ARG A 205 -8.61 20.12 6.38
N MET A 206 -8.13 19.84 7.59
CA MET A 206 -7.83 18.49 8.01
C MET A 206 -8.28 18.24 9.44
N VAL A 207 -8.82 17.06 9.70
CA VAL A 207 -9.16 16.62 11.04
C VAL A 207 -8.13 15.63 11.56
N GLN A 208 -7.59 15.95 12.72
CA GLN A 208 -6.71 15.07 13.48
C GLN A 208 -7.56 14.22 14.43
N VAL A 209 -7.37 12.91 14.37
CA VAL A 209 -8.13 11.92 15.12
C VAL A 209 -7.17 10.95 15.83
N LYS A 210 -7.59 10.42 16.97
CA LYS A 210 -6.89 9.37 17.68
C LYS A 210 -7.68 8.07 17.54
N GLU A 211 -7.04 7.01 17.06
CA GLU A 211 -7.66 5.70 16.96
C GLU A 211 -7.90 5.12 18.36
N PRO A 212 -9.14 4.76 18.73
CA PRO A 212 -9.46 4.32 20.08
C PRO A 212 -8.73 3.03 20.52
N GLY A 213 -8.41 2.15 19.56
CA GLY A 213 -7.81 0.84 19.83
C GLY A 213 -6.30 0.88 20.00
N THR A 214 -5.59 1.48 19.05
CA THR A 214 -4.11 1.53 19.06
C THR A 214 -3.56 2.77 19.75
N GLY A 215 -4.35 3.84 19.84
CA GLY A 215 -3.89 5.14 20.32
C GLY A 215 -3.12 5.95 19.28
N ASP A 216 -2.98 5.44 18.06
CA ASP A 216 -2.30 6.12 16.96
C ASP A 216 -3.04 7.39 16.56
N ILE A 217 -2.30 8.41 16.15
CA ILE A 217 -2.86 9.72 15.78
C ILE A 217 -2.66 9.92 14.28
N TYR A 218 -3.75 10.22 13.58
CA TYR A 218 -3.77 10.40 12.14
C TYR A 218 -4.46 11.71 11.77
N CYS A 219 -4.28 12.14 10.52
CA CYS A 219 -4.89 13.33 9.97
C CYS A 219 -5.56 13.03 8.64
N HIS A 220 -6.80 13.49 8.47
CA HIS A 220 -7.59 13.30 7.26
C HIS A 220 -7.95 14.63 6.63
N PHE A 221 -7.81 14.74 5.30
CA PHE A 221 -8.37 15.86 4.56
C PHE A 221 -9.91 15.78 4.60
N VAL A 222 -10.53 16.93 4.84
CA VAL A 222 -11.99 17.06 4.94
C VAL A 222 -12.46 18.24 4.11
N SER A 223 -13.78 18.34 3.92
CA SER A 223 -14.37 19.47 3.21
C SER A 223 -14.06 20.79 3.92
N ASN A 224 -13.79 21.84 3.14
CA ASN A 224 -13.62 23.21 3.64
C ASN A 224 -14.88 23.77 4.29
N ASN A 225 -16.03 23.14 4.09
CA ASN A 225 -17.28 23.56 4.71
C ASN A 225 -17.38 23.13 6.19
N CYS A 226 -16.59 22.14 6.63
CA CYS A 226 -16.66 21.62 8.00
C CYS A 226 -16.17 22.67 9.00
N LYS A 227 -17.05 23.11 9.92
CA LYS A 227 -16.74 24.17 10.90
C LYS A 227 -16.27 23.64 12.25
N THR A 228 -16.54 22.37 12.54
CA THR A 228 -16.18 21.72 13.80
C THR A 228 -15.45 20.41 13.56
N ALA A 229 -14.60 20.01 14.50
CA ALA A 229 -13.90 18.74 14.46
C ALA A 229 -14.88 17.57 14.46
N LYS A 230 -16.01 17.67 15.19
CA LYS A 230 -17.07 16.64 15.17
C LYS A 230 -17.70 16.48 13.79
N GLU A 231 -18.04 17.59 13.13
CA GLU A 231 -18.58 17.56 11.76
C GLU A 231 -17.56 16.97 10.77
N ALA A 232 -16.29 17.34 10.91
CA ALA A 232 -15.23 16.83 10.07
C ALA A 232 -15.07 15.30 10.20
N VAL A 233 -15.07 14.76 11.43
CA VAL A 233 -15.03 13.30 11.64
C VAL A 233 -16.28 12.63 11.08
N ALA A 234 -17.47 13.20 11.29
CA ALA A 234 -18.72 12.66 10.74
C ALA A 234 -18.67 12.53 9.20
N SER A 235 -18.06 13.52 8.53
CA SER A 235 -17.94 13.53 7.08
C SER A 235 -17.08 12.38 6.53
N LEU A 236 -16.10 11.89 7.29
CA LEU A 236 -15.27 10.73 6.90
C LEU A 236 -16.10 9.45 6.73
N TRP A 237 -17.25 9.38 7.40
CA TRP A 237 -18.18 8.25 7.36
C TRP A 237 -19.41 8.53 6.50
N ASN A 238 -19.43 9.64 5.76
CA ASN A 238 -20.61 10.14 5.02
C ASN A 238 -21.86 10.32 5.91
N LEU A 239 -21.66 10.70 7.17
CA LEU A 239 -22.73 10.94 8.14
C LEU A 239 -22.92 12.44 8.41
N ARG A 240 -24.13 12.84 8.81
CA ARG A 240 -24.36 14.17 9.39
C ARG A 240 -23.86 14.21 10.83
N THR A 241 -23.49 15.40 11.31
CA THR A 241 -23.03 15.61 12.70
C THR A 241 -24.02 15.11 13.75
N SER A 242 -25.33 15.17 13.48
CA SER A 242 -26.39 14.68 14.38
C SER A 242 -26.50 13.14 14.41
N GLU A 243 -26.03 12.47 13.36
CA GLU A 243 -26.02 11.00 13.25
C GLU A 243 -24.70 10.43 13.78
N PHE A 244 -23.70 11.30 13.99
CA PHE A 244 -22.40 10.92 14.49
C PHE A 244 -22.38 10.76 16.01
N HIS A 245 -22.29 9.50 16.40
CA HIS A 245 -22.16 9.01 17.75
C HIS A 245 -20.83 8.26 17.86
N PRO A 246 -19.81 8.78 18.56
CA PRO A 246 -18.51 8.12 18.69
C PRO A 246 -18.61 6.66 19.16
N GLU A 247 -19.59 6.36 20.01
CA GLU A 247 -19.94 5.04 20.51
C GLU A 247 -20.37 4.04 19.42
N ASN A 248 -20.83 4.52 18.26
CA ASN A 248 -21.23 3.68 17.12
C ASN A 248 -20.06 3.27 16.22
N LEU A 249 -18.87 3.84 16.41
CA LEU A 249 -17.66 3.53 15.65
C LEU A 249 -16.85 2.36 16.24
N LYS A 250 -17.44 1.55 17.11
CA LYS A 250 -16.81 0.31 17.59
C LYS A 250 -16.69 -0.67 16.42
N VAL A 251 -15.51 -0.69 15.79
CA VAL A 251 -15.03 -1.79 14.94
C VAL A 251 -14.46 -2.88 15.83
#